data_AF-A0A1Q3HY41-F1
#
_entry.id   AF-A0A1Q3HY41-F1
#
_cell.length_a   1.000
_cell.length_b   1.000
_cell.length_c   1.000
_cell.angle_alpha   90.00
_cell.angle_beta   90.00
_cell.angle_gamma   90.00
#
_symmetry.space_group_name_H-M   'P 1'
#
loop_
_entity.id
_entity.type
_entity.pdbx_description
1 polymer ?
#
loop_
_entity_poly.entity_id
_entity_poly.type
_entity_poly.pdbx_seq_one_letter_code
_entity_poly.pdbx_strand_id
1 'polypeptide(L)'
;MDEWLQRDPEQFVERVLERVREQHPTLRSTDDMLRDSIRAGVKRARVNGLRSDRQVSEFILIMFEVAPNFDQQKDIRQMLDDTSLPVEERWERLFTPAFDAAWDEADQPGFLDAGAWFETPPKDLSEVGLPSLEEWAEVVVLSRIAQQTPPGQPLRSPTLQELYEAAVEIEQRVKANKK
;
A
#
# COMPACT_ATOMS: atom_id res chain seq x y z
N MET A 1 -0.82 -24.55 -15.00
CA MET A 1 -1.53 -24.02 -16.17
C MET A 1 -1.26 -22.53 -16.14
N ASP A 2 -0.22 -22.09 -16.85
CA ASP A 2 0.21 -20.70 -16.93
C ASP A 2 -0.34 -20.12 -18.22
N GLU A 3 -1.40 -19.35 -18.13
CA GLU A 3 -2.17 -18.98 -19.32
C GLU A 3 -2.68 -17.55 -19.23
N TRP A 4 -3.00 -17.08 -18.03
CA TRP A 4 -3.72 -15.83 -17.82
C TRP A 4 -2.79 -14.63 -17.88
N LEU A 5 -1.62 -14.66 -17.23
CA LEU A 5 -0.73 -13.50 -17.19
C LEU A 5 -0.29 -13.00 -18.58
N GLN A 6 -0.26 -13.91 -19.56
CA GLN A 6 0.12 -13.60 -20.93
C GLN A 6 -1.08 -13.37 -21.86
N ARG A 7 -2.16 -14.14 -21.71
CA ARG A 7 -3.32 -14.07 -22.63
C ARG A 7 -4.42 -13.12 -22.15
N ASP A 8 -4.64 -13.04 -20.86
CA ASP A 8 -5.64 -12.17 -20.22
C ASP A 8 -5.14 -11.64 -18.87
N PRO A 9 -4.31 -10.58 -18.90
CA PRO A 9 -3.73 -10.00 -17.69
C PRO A 9 -4.76 -9.48 -16.69
N GLU A 10 -5.93 -9.04 -17.15
CA GLU A 10 -6.97 -8.54 -16.24
C GLU A 10 -7.65 -9.71 -15.52
N GLN A 11 -7.92 -10.82 -16.21
CA GLN A 11 -8.40 -12.02 -15.52
C GLN A 11 -7.38 -12.59 -14.53
N PHE A 12 -6.08 -12.46 -14.82
CA PHE A 12 -5.04 -12.77 -13.83
C PHE A 12 -5.17 -11.88 -12.59
N VAL A 13 -5.33 -10.56 -12.77
CA VAL A 13 -5.50 -9.60 -11.67
C VAL A 13 -6.71 -9.95 -10.82
N GLU A 14 -7.87 -10.25 -11.42
CA GLU A 14 -9.08 -10.61 -10.66
C GLU A 14 -8.88 -11.90 -9.84
N ARG A 15 -8.19 -12.91 -10.39
CA ARG A 15 -7.89 -14.15 -9.65
C ARG A 15 -6.96 -13.93 -8.47
N VAL A 16 -5.98 -13.04 -8.62
CA VAL A 16 -5.10 -12.68 -7.49
C VAL A 16 -5.89 -11.87 -6.46
N LEU A 17 -6.77 -10.95 -6.90
CA LEU A 17 -7.64 -10.19 -6.01
C LEU A 17 -8.53 -11.09 -5.16
N GLU A 18 -9.17 -12.10 -5.76
CA GLU A 18 -9.96 -13.10 -5.06
C GLU A 18 -9.14 -13.76 -3.94
N ARG A 19 -7.92 -14.21 -4.25
CA ARG A 19 -7.01 -14.82 -3.26
C ARG A 19 -6.58 -13.85 -2.16
N VAL A 20 -6.28 -12.61 -2.50
CA VAL A 20 -5.93 -11.57 -1.51
C VAL A 20 -7.10 -11.34 -0.54
N ARG A 21 -8.34 -11.30 -1.05
CA ARG A 21 -9.55 -11.16 -0.21
C ARG A 21 -9.80 -12.38 0.67
N GLU A 22 -9.57 -13.58 0.14
CA GLU A 22 -9.69 -14.83 0.89
C GLU A 22 -8.65 -14.93 2.02
N GLN A 23 -7.39 -14.57 1.76
CA GLN A 23 -6.29 -14.67 2.72
C GLN A 23 -6.27 -13.51 3.73
N HIS A 24 -6.72 -12.33 3.32
CA HIS A 24 -6.70 -11.12 4.14
C HIS A 24 -8.09 -10.46 4.22
N PRO A 25 -9.10 -11.13 4.82
CA PRO A 25 -10.48 -10.63 4.87
C PRO A 25 -10.64 -9.31 5.65
N THR A 26 -9.63 -8.92 6.43
CA THR A 26 -9.61 -7.70 7.25
C THR A 26 -8.96 -6.50 6.54
N LEU A 27 -8.38 -6.66 5.35
CA LEU A 27 -7.82 -5.56 4.57
C LEU A 27 -8.92 -4.56 4.18
N ARG A 28 -8.70 -3.29 4.52
CA ARG A 28 -9.68 -2.20 4.32
C ARG A 28 -9.58 -1.50 2.97
N SER A 29 -8.55 -1.80 2.17
CA SER A 29 -8.38 -1.24 0.83
C SER A 29 -9.59 -1.58 -0.05
N THR A 30 -9.94 -0.69 -0.98
CA THR A 30 -10.96 -0.98 -2.00
C THR A 30 -10.42 -1.98 -3.02
N ASP A 31 -11.31 -2.65 -3.75
CA ASP A 31 -10.88 -3.57 -4.82
C ASP A 31 -10.05 -2.85 -5.88
N ASP A 32 -10.39 -1.59 -6.21
CA ASP A 32 -9.62 -0.81 -7.18
C ASP A 32 -8.19 -0.53 -6.69
N MET A 33 -8.03 -0.18 -5.41
CA MET A 33 -6.69 -0.02 -4.81
C MET A 33 -5.91 -1.34 -4.85
N LEU A 34 -6.56 -2.47 -4.55
CA LEU A 34 -5.92 -3.78 -4.57
C LEU A 34 -5.53 -4.19 -5.99
N ARG A 35 -6.37 -3.92 -7.00
CA ARG A 35 -6.03 -4.16 -8.42
C ARG A 35 -4.78 -3.38 -8.82
N ASP A 36 -4.68 -2.12 -8.43
CA ASP A 36 -3.51 -1.30 -8.72
C ASP A 36 -2.25 -1.83 -8.03
N SER A 37 -2.35 -2.24 -6.76
CA SER A 37 -1.27 -2.93 -6.04
C SER A 37 -0.85 -4.24 -6.71
N ILE A 38 -1.81 -5.05 -7.19
CA ILE A 38 -1.53 -6.31 -7.89
C ILE A 38 -0.82 -6.02 -9.22
N ARG A 39 -1.24 -5.01 -9.99
CA ARG A 39 -0.56 -4.61 -11.24
C ARG A 39 0.88 -4.16 -10.99
N ALA A 40 1.12 -3.40 -9.92
CA ALA A 40 2.47 -3.01 -9.50
C ALA A 40 3.30 -4.24 -9.10
N GLY A 41 2.71 -5.17 -8.33
CA GLY A 41 3.34 -6.43 -7.96
C GLY A 41 3.69 -7.31 -9.16
N VAL A 42 2.83 -7.39 -10.18
CA VAL A 42 3.13 -8.07 -11.45
C VAL A 42 4.39 -7.50 -12.11
N LYS A 43 4.50 -6.18 -12.19
CA LYS A 43 5.68 -5.51 -12.77
C LYS A 43 6.93 -5.84 -11.97
N ARG A 44 6.85 -5.80 -10.64
CA ARG A 44 7.96 -6.11 -9.74
C ARG A 44 8.41 -7.57 -9.82
N ALA A 45 7.47 -8.52 -9.78
CA ALA A 45 7.75 -9.93 -9.98
C ALA A 45 8.47 -10.18 -11.32
N ARG A 46 8.07 -9.44 -12.37
CA ARG A 46 8.71 -9.53 -13.69
C ARG A 46 10.15 -9.01 -13.70
N VAL A 47 10.49 -8.00 -12.89
CA VAL A 47 11.88 -7.53 -12.73
C VAL A 47 12.76 -8.63 -12.13
N ASN A 48 12.22 -9.40 -11.19
CA ASN A 48 12.90 -10.57 -10.61
C ASN A 48 12.91 -11.81 -11.54
N GLY A 49 12.50 -11.65 -12.80
CA GLY A 49 12.52 -12.72 -13.81
C GLY A 49 11.35 -13.70 -13.75
N LEU A 50 10.42 -13.54 -12.80
CA LEU A 50 9.26 -14.44 -12.68
C LEU A 50 8.29 -14.27 -13.86
N ARG A 51 7.81 -15.39 -14.41
CA ARG A 51 6.97 -15.39 -15.62
C ARG A 51 5.75 -16.31 -15.56
N SER A 52 5.73 -17.30 -14.67
CA SER A 52 4.57 -18.17 -14.49
C SER A 52 3.46 -17.48 -13.70
N ASP A 53 2.21 -17.84 -13.96
CA ASP A 53 1.05 -17.32 -13.22
C ASP A 53 1.20 -17.65 -11.73
N ARG A 54 1.70 -18.86 -11.44
CA ARG A 54 1.93 -19.33 -10.07
C ARG A 54 2.94 -18.46 -9.33
N GLN A 55 4.16 -18.32 -9.86
CA GLN A 55 5.23 -17.59 -9.17
C GLN A 55 4.88 -16.10 -9.01
N VAL A 56 4.27 -15.50 -10.03
CA VAL A 56 3.86 -14.09 -9.96
C VAL A 56 2.76 -13.92 -8.93
N SER A 57 1.79 -14.84 -8.84
CA SER A 57 0.77 -14.81 -7.80
C SER A 57 1.39 -14.95 -6.41
N GLU A 58 2.26 -15.94 -6.19
CA GLU A 58 2.94 -16.18 -4.91
C GLU A 58 3.76 -14.95 -4.49
N PHE A 59 4.53 -14.36 -5.40
CA PHE A 59 5.28 -13.13 -5.16
C PHE A 59 4.38 -11.99 -4.67
N ILE A 60 3.23 -11.79 -5.33
CA ILE A 60 2.28 -10.72 -4.96
C ILE A 60 1.65 -11.01 -3.60
N LEU A 61 1.29 -12.26 -3.29
CA LEU A 61 0.75 -12.61 -1.98
C LEU A 61 1.76 -12.35 -0.86
N ILE A 62 3.04 -12.69 -1.08
CA ILE A 62 4.13 -12.37 -0.14
C ILE A 62 4.27 -10.86 0.06
N MET A 63 4.09 -10.05 -0.99
CA MET A 63 4.08 -8.58 -0.84
C MET A 63 2.99 -8.08 0.12
N PHE A 64 1.82 -8.75 0.15
CA PHE A 64 0.73 -8.42 1.07
C PHE A 64 0.94 -8.99 2.48
N GLU A 65 1.56 -10.16 2.59
CA GLU A 65 1.75 -10.86 3.85
C GLU A 65 2.95 -10.35 4.64
N VAL A 66 4.08 -10.10 3.97
CA VAL A 66 5.36 -9.73 4.59
C VAL A 66 5.62 -8.23 4.41
N ALA A 67 5.97 -7.82 3.20
CA ALA A 67 6.18 -6.42 2.85
C ALA A 67 6.24 -6.26 1.32
N PRO A 68 5.74 -5.15 0.75
CA PRO A 68 5.86 -4.88 -0.69
C PRO A 68 7.30 -4.78 -1.20
N ASN A 69 8.26 -4.56 -0.30
CA ASN A 69 9.68 -4.48 -0.58
C ASN A 69 10.48 -5.69 -0.07
N PHE A 70 9.83 -6.82 0.29
CA PHE A 70 10.52 -8.01 0.82
C PHE A 70 11.70 -8.45 -0.07
N ASP A 71 11.56 -8.31 -1.38
CA ASP A 71 12.57 -8.69 -2.37
C ASP A 71 13.84 -7.82 -2.30
N GLN A 72 13.85 -6.76 -1.50
CA GLN A 72 15.03 -5.93 -1.23
C GLN A 72 15.78 -6.36 0.03
N GLN A 73 15.27 -7.32 0.81
CA GLN A 73 16.01 -7.85 1.95
C GLN A 73 17.30 -8.47 1.41
N LYS A 74 18.41 -8.22 2.12
CA LYS A 74 19.76 -8.45 1.60
C LYS A 74 19.98 -9.86 1.03
N ASP A 75 19.62 -10.89 1.79
CA ASP A 75 19.88 -12.29 1.42
C ASP A 75 18.87 -12.77 0.37
N ILE A 76 17.60 -12.37 0.49
CA ILE A 76 16.56 -12.62 -0.53
C ILE A 76 16.99 -12.02 -1.87
N ARG A 77 17.41 -10.75 -1.88
CA ARG A 77 17.93 -10.05 -3.05
C ARG A 77 19.12 -10.79 -3.64
N GLN A 78 20.08 -11.19 -2.80
CA GLN A 78 21.25 -11.94 -3.26
C GLN A 78 20.88 -13.24 -3.97
N MET A 79 19.89 -13.99 -3.48
CA MET A 79 19.40 -15.20 -4.15
C MET A 79 18.67 -14.88 -5.46
N LEU A 80 17.82 -13.85 -5.47
CA LEU A 80 17.10 -13.43 -6.67
C LEU A 80 18.05 -12.95 -7.78
N ASP A 81 19.21 -12.39 -7.42
CA ASP A 81 20.22 -11.90 -8.36
C ASP A 81 21.24 -12.98 -8.80
N ASP A 82 21.20 -14.20 -8.25
CA ASP A 82 22.15 -15.28 -8.58
C ASP A 82 21.93 -15.84 -10.00
N THR A 83 22.59 -15.24 -10.98
CA THR A 83 22.49 -15.64 -12.39
C THR A 83 23.11 -17.01 -12.71
N SER A 84 23.77 -17.66 -11.75
CA SER A 84 24.26 -19.03 -11.93
C SER A 84 23.13 -20.07 -11.86
N LEU A 85 21.95 -19.66 -11.35
CA LEU A 85 20.78 -20.51 -11.19
C LEU A 85 19.62 -20.09 -12.11
N PRO A 86 18.83 -21.04 -12.62
CA PRO A 86 17.53 -20.75 -13.24
C PRO A 86 16.63 -19.93 -12.30
N VAL A 87 15.73 -19.13 -12.87
CA VAL A 87 14.80 -18.27 -12.09
C VAL A 87 13.98 -19.11 -11.12
N GLU A 88 13.50 -20.25 -11.57
CA GLU A 88 12.67 -21.18 -10.81
C GLU A 88 13.44 -21.70 -9.59
N GLU A 89 14.72 -22.04 -9.77
CA GLU A 89 15.54 -22.54 -8.68
C GLU A 89 15.85 -21.45 -7.65
N ARG A 90 16.11 -20.21 -8.08
CA ARG A 90 16.26 -19.06 -7.18
C ARG A 90 15.03 -18.87 -6.31
N TRP A 91 13.85 -18.88 -6.93
CA TRP A 91 12.57 -18.71 -6.25
C TRP A 91 12.33 -19.80 -5.21
N GLU A 92 12.48 -21.07 -5.59
CA GLU A 92 12.24 -22.21 -4.67
C GLU A 92 13.22 -22.23 -3.49
N ARG A 93 14.49 -21.81 -3.70
CA ARG A 93 15.49 -21.76 -2.63
C ARG A 93 15.14 -20.79 -1.50
N LEU A 94 14.38 -19.72 -1.80
CA LEU A 94 13.93 -18.77 -0.79
C LEU A 94 13.04 -19.41 0.27
N PHE A 95 12.38 -20.54 -0.03
CA PHE A 95 11.47 -21.22 0.90
C PHE A 95 12.15 -22.36 1.69
N THR A 96 13.48 -22.36 1.73
CA THR A 96 14.25 -23.30 2.55
C THR A 96 14.62 -22.68 3.90
N PRO A 97 14.91 -23.50 4.94
CA PRO A 97 15.27 -22.98 6.27
C PRO A 97 16.50 -22.06 6.29
N ALA A 98 17.29 -22.04 5.22
CA ALA A 98 18.42 -21.13 5.09
C ALA A 98 18.00 -19.65 5.03
N PHE A 99 16.73 -19.36 4.74
CA PHE A 99 16.19 -18.01 4.60
C PHE A 99 15.24 -17.59 5.74
N ASP A 100 15.01 -18.44 6.75
CA ASP A 100 14.07 -18.12 7.84
C ASP A 100 14.41 -16.77 8.50
N ALA A 101 15.68 -16.52 8.79
CA ALA A 101 16.12 -15.24 9.37
C ALA A 101 15.91 -14.04 8.45
N ALA A 102 16.00 -14.25 7.12
CA ALA A 102 15.77 -13.20 6.13
C ALA A 102 14.28 -12.84 6.03
N TRP A 103 13.41 -13.85 6.11
CA TRP A 103 11.96 -13.65 6.17
C TRP A 103 11.53 -12.97 7.46
N ASP A 104 12.09 -13.40 8.61
CA ASP A 104 11.82 -12.78 9.91
C ASP A 104 12.20 -11.29 9.92
N GLU A 105 13.31 -10.92 9.25
CA GLU A 105 13.72 -9.52 9.09
C GLU A 105 12.78 -8.74 8.16
N ALA A 106 12.41 -9.32 7.02
CA ALA A 106 11.54 -8.69 6.04
C ALA A 106 10.12 -8.41 6.58
N ASP A 107 9.66 -9.21 7.53
CA ASP A 107 8.36 -9.06 8.22
C ASP A 107 8.39 -8.02 9.37
N GLN A 108 9.55 -7.44 9.68
CA GLN A 108 9.63 -6.42 10.73
C GLN A 108 9.06 -5.07 10.26
N PRO A 109 8.34 -4.33 11.13
CA PRO A 109 7.84 -2.99 10.81
C PRO A 109 8.91 -1.99 10.36
N GLY A 110 10.16 -2.16 10.81
CA GLY A 110 11.28 -1.30 10.43
C GLY A 110 11.79 -1.53 9.00
N PHE A 111 11.42 -2.66 8.38
CA PHE A 111 11.79 -3.00 7.01
C PHE A 111 10.74 -2.52 5.99
N LEU A 112 9.48 -2.37 6.42
CA LEU A 112 8.36 -2.00 5.57
C LEU A 112 8.56 -0.66 4.84
N ASP A 113 8.54 -0.70 3.51
CA ASP A 113 8.39 0.47 2.65
C ASP A 113 7.05 0.42 1.90
N ALA A 114 6.02 1.06 2.46
CA ALA A 114 4.71 1.13 1.81
C ALA A 114 4.75 1.82 0.43
N GLY A 115 5.78 2.63 0.16
CA GLY A 115 6.03 3.27 -1.13
C GLY A 115 6.22 2.27 -2.27
N ALA A 116 6.68 1.07 -1.97
CA ALA A 116 6.95 0.01 -2.93
C ALA A 116 5.72 -0.52 -3.69
N TRP A 117 4.50 -0.19 -3.25
CA TRP A 117 3.26 -0.46 -3.98
C TRP A 117 3.01 0.51 -5.14
N PHE A 118 3.68 1.67 -5.16
CA PHE A 118 3.37 2.74 -6.08
C PHE A 118 4.46 2.92 -7.13
N GLU A 119 4.10 2.85 -8.42
CA GLU A 119 5.03 3.13 -9.52
C GLU A 119 5.46 4.60 -9.56
N THR A 120 4.52 5.48 -9.22
CA THR A 120 4.82 6.88 -8.92
C THR A 120 4.68 7.02 -7.41
N PRO A 121 5.74 7.37 -6.68
CA PRO A 121 5.62 7.58 -5.25
C PRO A 121 4.47 8.56 -5.02
N PRO A 122 3.56 8.30 -4.06
CA PRO A 122 2.56 9.29 -3.69
C PRO A 122 3.30 10.59 -3.40
N LYS A 123 2.76 11.71 -3.87
CA LYS A 123 3.37 13.03 -3.61
C LYS A 123 3.73 13.09 -2.14
N ASP A 124 5.00 13.40 -1.87
CA ASP A 124 5.42 13.56 -0.50
C ASP A 124 4.54 14.65 0.13
N LEU A 125 3.72 14.27 1.09
CA LEU A 125 2.83 15.20 1.76
C LEU A 125 3.63 16.21 2.60
N SER A 126 4.94 16.00 2.80
CA SER A 126 5.85 17.00 3.34
C SER A 126 6.12 18.15 2.35
N GLU A 127 6.05 17.89 1.04
CA GLU A 127 6.13 18.90 -0.02
C GLU A 127 4.81 19.63 -0.23
N VAL A 128 3.68 18.97 0.08
CA VAL A 128 2.37 19.59 0.22
C VAL A 128 2.34 20.29 1.58
N GLY A 129 3.05 21.41 1.68
CA GLY A 129 3.27 22.13 2.94
C GLY A 129 2.03 22.11 3.84
N LEU A 130 2.26 21.91 5.15
CA LEU A 130 1.18 21.74 6.12
C LEU A 130 0.09 22.79 5.91
N PRO A 131 -1.20 22.40 5.90
CA PRO A 131 -2.27 23.36 5.76
C PRO A 131 -2.11 24.44 6.84
N SER A 132 -2.35 25.68 6.45
CA SER A 132 -2.47 26.80 7.38
C SER A 132 -3.56 26.51 8.41
N LEU A 133 -3.52 27.25 9.51
CA LEU A 133 -4.51 27.10 10.58
C LEU A 133 -5.96 27.37 10.07
N GLU A 134 -6.10 28.22 9.05
CA GLU A 134 -7.37 28.51 8.39
C GLU A 134 -7.84 27.35 7.50
N GLU A 135 -6.93 26.72 6.75
CA GLU A 135 -7.25 25.54 5.93
C GLU A 135 -7.63 24.34 6.82
N TRP A 136 -6.96 24.16 7.96
CA TRP A 136 -7.38 23.14 8.94
C TRP A 136 -8.75 23.45 9.57
N ALA A 137 -9.03 24.72 9.86
CA ALA A 137 -10.33 25.14 10.37
C ALA A 137 -11.44 24.83 9.37
N GLU A 138 -11.20 25.05 8.08
CA GLU A 138 -12.15 24.73 7.02
C GLU A 138 -12.47 23.23 6.97
N VAL A 139 -11.44 22.37 7.01
CA VAL A 139 -11.63 20.91 7.04
C VAL A 139 -12.47 20.47 8.26
N VAL A 140 -12.17 21.01 9.44
CA VAL A 140 -12.91 20.68 10.68
C VAL A 140 -14.37 21.12 10.58
N VAL A 141 -14.64 22.32 10.10
CA VAL A 141 -16.01 22.84 9.98
C VAL A 141 -16.78 22.07 8.91
N LEU A 142 -16.17 21.79 7.75
CA LEU A 142 -16.79 20.97 6.70
C LEU A 142 -17.14 19.56 7.19
N SER A 143 -16.27 18.95 8.00
CA SER A 143 -16.55 17.64 8.62
C SER A 143 -17.76 17.69 9.56
N ARG A 144 -17.87 18.74 10.38
CA ARG A 144 -19.06 18.96 11.25
C ARG A 144 -20.32 19.18 10.43
N ILE A 145 -20.24 19.99 9.37
CA ILE A 145 -21.37 20.23 8.46
C ILE A 145 -21.81 18.92 7.81
N ALA A 146 -20.88 18.11 7.32
CA ALA A 146 -21.18 16.82 6.69
C ALA A 146 -21.89 15.86 7.67
N GLN A 147 -21.46 15.81 8.93
CA GLN A 147 -22.12 14.98 9.96
C GLN A 147 -23.55 15.43 10.27
N GLN A 148 -23.86 16.71 10.07
CA GLN A 148 -25.18 17.29 10.34
C GLN A 148 -26.08 17.34 9.10
N THR A 149 -25.51 17.11 7.91
CA THR A 149 -26.23 17.20 6.64
C THR A 149 -26.85 15.84 6.30
N PRO A 150 -28.17 15.76 6.02
CA PRO A 150 -28.81 14.52 5.59
C PRO A 150 -28.19 13.98 4.28
N PRO A 151 -28.13 12.64 4.10
CA PRO A 151 -27.64 12.04 2.87
C PRO A 151 -28.36 12.57 1.63
N GLY A 152 -27.60 12.89 0.57
CA GLY A 152 -28.13 13.39 -0.70
C GLY A 152 -28.42 14.90 -0.75
N GLN A 153 -28.18 15.64 0.33
CA GLN A 153 -28.22 17.11 0.32
C GLN A 153 -26.82 17.71 0.12
N PRO A 154 -26.70 18.84 -0.62
CA PRO A 154 -25.43 19.50 -0.79
C PRO A 154 -24.92 20.07 0.54
N LEU A 155 -23.61 19.99 0.76
CA LEU A 155 -22.97 20.62 1.91
C LEU A 155 -23.06 22.14 1.77
N ARG A 156 -23.50 22.81 2.83
CA ARG A 156 -23.41 24.27 2.90
C ARG A 156 -21.96 24.71 3.08
N SER A 157 -21.67 25.94 2.68
CA SER A 157 -20.38 26.55 2.97
C SER A 157 -20.23 26.88 4.47
N PRO A 158 -19.01 26.77 5.03
CA PRO A 158 -18.67 27.31 6.34
C PRO A 158 -18.92 28.82 6.42
N THR A 159 -19.36 29.29 7.57
CA THR A 159 -19.39 30.74 7.87
C THR A 159 -18.04 31.18 8.44
N LEU A 160 -17.71 32.48 8.30
CA LEU A 160 -16.47 33.05 8.85
C LEU A 160 -16.37 32.87 10.37
N GLN A 161 -17.50 32.92 11.09
CA GLN A 161 -17.53 32.70 12.53
C GLN A 161 -17.14 31.27 12.89
N GLU A 162 -17.69 30.28 12.19
CA GLU A 162 -17.37 28.85 12.43
C GLU A 162 -15.90 28.55 12.13
N LEU A 163 -15.35 29.14 11.06
CA LEU A 163 -13.93 29.02 10.72
C LEU A 163 -13.04 29.61 11.83
N TYR A 164 -13.39 30.80 12.33
CA TYR A 164 -12.64 31.44 13.42
C TYR A 164 -12.68 30.61 14.71
N GLU A 165 -13.85 30.10 15.10
CA GLU A 165 -14.00 29.26 16.28
C GLU A 165 -13.19 27.95 16.17
N ALA A 166 -13.22 27.31 15.01
CA ALA A 166 -12.44 26.10 14.76
C ALA A 166 -10.93 26.38 14.78
N ALA A 167 -10.48 27.49 14.21
CA ALA A 167 -9.09 27.93 14.27
C ALA A 167 -8.60 28.09 15.72
N VAL A 168 -9.37 28.79 16.56
CA VAL A 168 -9.05 28.98 17.98
C VAL A 168 -8.99 27.65 18.73
N GLU A 169 -9.95 26.74 18.47
CA GLU A 169 -9.97 25.41 19.09
C GLU A 169 -8.72 24.59 18.73
N ILE A 170 -8.35 24.57 17.44
CA ILE A 170 -7.16 23.86 16.96
C ILE A 170 -5.91 24.41 17.66
N GLU A 171 -5.77 25.73 17.73
CA GLU A 171 -4.62 26.37 18.36
C GLU A 171 -4.51 26.01 19.85
N GLN A 172 -5.63 25.99 20.57
CA GLN A 172 -5.68 25.62 21.99
C GLN A 172 -5.29 24.16 22.21
N ARG A 173 -5.79 23.24 21.37
CA ARG A 173 -5.46 21.80 21.47
C ARG A 173 -3.99 21.53 21.16
N VAL A 174 -3.42 22.22 20.17
CA VAL A 174 -1.98 22.15 19.86
C VAL A 174 -1.14 22.66 21.04
N LYS A 175 -1.53 23.77 21.67
CA LYS A 175 -0.84 24.31 22.87
C LYS A 175 -0.95 23.36 24.07
N ALA A 176 -2.08 22.69 24.25
CA ALA A 176 -2.29 21.74 25.34
C ALA A 176 -1.43 20.47 25.20
N ASN A 177 -1.24 19.97 23.97
CA ASN A 177 -0.46 18.76 23.69
C ASN A 177 1.07 18.99 23.67
N LYS A 178 1.55 20.22 23.84
CA LYS A 178 2.98 20.56 23.93
C LYS A 178 3.50 20.64 25.39
N LYS A 179 2.69 20.26 26.37
CA LYS A 179 3.07 20.10 27.79
C LYS A 179 3.16 18.63 28.16
#